data_AF-A0A3N4N031-F1
#
_entry.id   AF-A0A3N4N031-F1
#
_cell.length_a   1.000
_cell.length_b   1.000
_cell.length_c   1.000
_cell.angle_alpha   90.00
_cell.angle_beta   90.00
_cell.angle_gamma   90.00
#
_symmetry.space_group_name_H-M   'P 1'
#
loop_
_entity.id
_entity.type
_entity.pdbx_description
1 polymer ?
#
loop_
_entity_poly.entity_id
_entity_poly.type
_entity_poly.pdbx_seq_one_letter_code
_entity_poly.pdbx_strand_id
1 'polypeptide(L)'
;MVWYLGLIYVSPNIFEDYQNLNRDGKYHIVDPLVLDLDGDGIETVGTQGYAGALFDHDKDGIRTSTGWVAADDGLLVIDRNSDGLINNGGELFGDSTVLKDGSNAAHGYAALAESDTNSDGKVDAQDAGFDKLKVWRDLNQDGVSQEGELFTLAELNIQSLDVAYQDVNTRLGNGNTLAQKGSYTTANGETREMGDLLLAADHLHSRYAESVQLTEEQMQAANVQGIGRLRDLREAAALSPKLAEIQLFSQAFLQIFLQILKKIRPLVGKAMLSEKEKGFRRYFYLPIE
;
A
#
# COMPACT_ATOMS: atom_id res chain seq x y z
N MET A 1 -23.12 33.95 32.83
CA MET A 1 -22.90 32.75 32.00
C MET A 1 -21.43 32.79 31.61
N VAL A 2 -20.60 31.98 32.27
CA VAL A 2 -19.14 32.03 32.18
C VAL A 2 -18.70 31.11 31.04
N TRP A 3 -17.97 31.64 30.08
CA TRP A 3 -17.34 30.85 29.01
C TRP A 3 -16.03 30.28 29.55
N TYR A 4 -15.92 28.95 29.59
CA TYR A 4 -14.65 28.27 29.82
C TYR A 4 -13.91 28.18 28.49
N LEU A 5 -12.83 28.95 28.34
CA LEU A 5 -11.81 28.73 27.32
C LEU A 5 -10.93 27.58 27.81
N GLY A 6 -11.14 26.38 27.28
CA GLY A 6 -10.26 25.23 27.50
C GLY A 6 -8.91 25.48 26.84
N LEU A 7 -7.89 25.72 27.64
CA LEU A 7 -6.49 25.65 27.21
C LEU A 7 -6.18 24.21 26.84
N ILE A 8 -6.02 23.93 25.55
CA ILE A 8 -5.55 22.65 25.03
C ILE A 8 -4.08 22.53 25.43
N TYR A 9 -3.79 21.76 26.47
CA TYR A 9 -2.42 21.38 26.83
C TYR A 9 -1.91 20.44 25.73
N VAL A 10 -0.95 20.91 24.94
CA VAL A 10 -0.26 20.09 23.94
C VAL A 10 0.87 19.37 24.68
N SER A 11 0.78 18.04 24.78
CA SER A 11 1.87 17.22 25.34
C SER A 11 3.17 17.48 24.56
N PRO A 12 4.31 17.72 25.23
CA PRO A 12 5.59 18.00 24.57
C PRO A 12 6.08 16.89 23.62
N ASN A 13 5.63 15.65 23.83
CA ASN A 13 6.14 14.47 23.12
C ASN A 13 5.62 14.31 21.69
N ILE A 14 4.61 15.08 21.27
CA ILE A 14 4.15 15.03 19.87
C ILE A 14 5.28 15.44 18.93
N PHE A 15 6.18 16.34 19.36
CA PHE A 15 7.29 16.77 18.51
C PHE A 15 8.34 15.67 18.30
N GLU A 16 8.60 14.82 19.29
CA GLU A 16 9.54 13.69 19.18
C GLU A 16 9.01 12.60 18.24
N ASP A 17 7.72 12.24 18.36
CA ASP A 17 7.08 11.29 17.44
C ASP A 17 7.08 11.83 16.00
N TYR A 18 6.86 13.13 15.81
CA TYR A 18 6.96 13.77 14.50
C TYR A 18 8.39 13.79 13.94
N GLN A 19 9.42 13.92 14.78
CA GLN A 19 10.82 13.91 14.34
C GLN A 19 11.28 12.53 13.88
N ASN A 20 10.72 11.47 14.46
CA ASN A 20 11.08 10.07 14.17
C ASN A 20 10.30 9.46 13.00
N LEU A 21 9.35 10.19 12.41
CA LEU A 21 8.73 9.77 11.16
C LEU A 21 9.81 9.69 10.08
N ASN A 22 9.92 8.56 9.38
CA ASN A 22 10.79 8.44 8.23
C ASN A 22 10.36 9.49 7.17
N ARG A 23 11.21 10.50 6.99
CA ARG A 23 11.04 11.68 6.11
C ARG A 23 12.25 11.86 5.22
N ASP A 24 13.05 10.81 5.05
CA ASP A 24 14.25 10.88 4.22
C ASP A 24 13.94 11.29 2.77
N GLY A 25 12.68 11.18 2.35
CA GLY A 25 12.24 11.56 1.01
C GLY A 25 12.97 10.75 -0.05
N LYS A 26 13.59 9.63 0.34
CA LYS A 26 14.17 8.70 -0.60
C LYS A 26 13.00 8.02 -1.28
N TYR A 27 12.93 8.24 -2.58
CA TYR A 27 12.19 7.37 -3.47
C TYR A 27 12.78 5.97 -3.28
N HIS A 28 12.14 5.14 -2.47
CA HIS A 28 12.47 3.73 -2.40
C HIS A 28 12.04 3.15 -3.72
N ILE A 29 13.05 2.86 -4.54
CA ILE A 29 12.83 2.11 -5.76
C ILE A 29 12.67 0.67 -5.30
N VAL A 30 11.55 0.11 -5.69
CA VAL A 30 11.04 -1.16 -5.22
C VAL A 30 11.40 -2.20 -6.24
N ASP A 31 12.12 -3.21 -5.79
CA ASP A 31 13.01 -4.01 -6.63
C ASP A 31 12.69 -5.52 -6.56
N PRO A 32 11.46 -6.01 -6.87
CA PRO A 32 11.22 -7.44 -6.83
C PRO A 32 11.91 -8.16 -7.99
N LEU A 33 12.46 -9.32 -7.65
CA LEU A 33 12.98 -10.27 -8.61
C LEU A 33 11.83 -11.05 -9.26
N VAL A 34 11.74 -11.02 -10.59
CA VAL A 34 10.70 -11.66 -11.39
C VAL A 34 11.29 -12.67 -12.37
N LEU A 35 10.47 -13.63 -12.79
CA LEU A 35 10.81 -14.64 -13.77
C LEU A 35 9.92 -14.49 -15.00
N ASP A 36 10.53 -14.55 -16.18
CA ASP A 36 9.84 -14.65 -17.47
C ASP A 36 9.35 -16.10 -17.66
N LEU A 37 8.03 -16.30 -17.52
CA LEU A 37 7.45 -17.64 -17.39
C LEU A 37 6.92 -18.23 -18.70
N ASP A 38 6.88 -17.48 -19.79
CA ASP A 38 6.46 -17.98 -21.11
C ASP A 38 7.53 -17.81 -22.20
N GLY A 39 8.58 -17.04 -21.91
CA GLY A 39 9.79 -16.90 -22.72
C GLY A 39 9.72 -15.79 -23.75
N ASP A 40 8.81 -14.82 -23.62
CA ASP A 40 8.72 -13.66 -24.52
C ASP A 40 9.30 -12.35 -23.95
N GLY A 41 9.80 -12.42 -22.70
CA GLY A 41 10.50 -11.36 -22.00
C GLY A 41 9.69 -10.84 -20.81
N ILE A 42 10.34 -10.10 -19.91
CA ILE A 42 9.66 -9.59 -18.71
C ILE A 42 8.69 -8.44 -19.06
N GLU A 43 7.42 -8.61 -18.71
CA GLU A 43 6.37 -7.64 -18.98
C GLU A 43 5.79 -7.01 -17.70
N THR A 44 5.33 -5.75 -17.82
CA THR A 44 4.77 -5.02 -16.69
C THR A 44 3.58 -4.15 -17.07
N VAL A 45 2.70 -3.94 -16.10
CA VAL A 45 1.58 -2.98 -16.17
C VAL A 45 1.87 -1.74 -15.31
N GLY A 46 1.26 -0.62 -15.68
CA GLY A 46 1.38 0.63 -14.92
C GLY A 46 0.48 0.69 -13.69
N THR A 47 0.67 1.71 -12.86
CA THR A 47 -0.25 2.02 -11.76
C THR A 47 -1.67 2.30 -12.29
N GLN A 48 -2.68 1.86 -11.55
CA GLN A 48 -4.09 2.15 -11.85
C GLN A 48 -4.86 2.69 -10.63
N GLY A 49 -4.16 3.39 -9.73
CA GLY A 49 -4.73 3.87 -8.47
C GLY A 49 -5.32 2.71 -7.67
N TYR A 50 -6.55 2.88 -7.16
CA TYR A 50 -7.26 1.83 -6.41
C TYR A 50 -7.79 0.66 -7.26
N ALA A 51 -7.68 0.73 -8.59
CA ALA A 51 -8.17 -0.31 -9.50
C ALA A 51 -7.11 -1.33 -9.92
N GLY A 52 -5.83 -1.08 -9.62
CA GLY A 52 -4.73 -2.00 -9.89
C GLY A 52 -4.09 -2.51 -8.60
N ALA A 53 -2.87 -3.04 -8.74
CA ALA A 53 -2.13 -3.61 -7.62
C ALA A 53 -1.81 -2.57 -6.54
N LEU A 54 -2.15 -2.92 -5.28
CA LEU A 54 -1.73 -2.19 -4.08
C LEU A 54 -0.91 -3.13 -3.21
N PHE A 55 0.39 -2.87 -3.07
CA PHE A 55 1.30 -3.71 -2.31
C PHE A 55 2.18 -2.92 -1.34
N ASP A 56 2.52 -3.53 -0.21
CA ASP A 56 3.41 -2.95 0.82
C ASP A 56 4.85 -3.39 0.53
N HIS A 57 5.51 -2.66 -0.36
CA HIS A 57 6.83 -3.06 -0.84
C HIS A 57 7.96 -2.82 0.16
N ASP A 58 7.86 -1.83 1.04
CA ASP A 58 8.90 -1.47 2.00
C ASP A 58 8.61 -2.00 3.41
N LYS A 59 7.54 -2.79 3.57
CA LYS A 59 7.12 -3.42 4.83
C LYS A 59 6.83 -2.38 5.92
N ASP A 60 6.29 -1.24 5.53
CA ASP A 60 5.94 -0.16 6.45
C ASP A 60 4.47 -0.23 6.93
N GLY A 61 3.71 -1.21 6.45
CA GLY A 61 2.31 -1.43 6.76
C GLY A 61 1.35 -0.64 5.87
N ILE A 62 1.82 -0.01 4.80
CA ILE A 62 1.01 0.75 3.84
C ILE A 62 1.16 0.16 2.44
N ARG A 63 0.08 -0.43 1.94
CA ARG A 63 -0.03 -0.87 0.55
C ARG A 63 -0.19 0.35 -0.35
N THR A 64 0.73 0.54 -1.28
CA THR A 64 0.75 1.66 -2.22
C THR A 64 0.45 1.16 -3.62
N SER A 65 -0.32 1.93 -4.39
CA SER A 65 -0.58 1.63 -5.79
C SER A 65 0.74 1.62 -6.55
N THR A 66 0.98 0.55 -7.30
CA THR A 66 2.30 0.27 -7.87
C THR A 66 2.15 -0.19 -9.32
N GLY A 67 3.18 0.01 -10.13
CA GLY A 67 3.34 -0.77 -11.35
C GLY A 67 3.52 -2.22 -10.95
N TRP A 68 3.20 -3.15 -11.84
CA TRP A 68 3.17 -4.56 -11.45
C TRP A 68 3.72 -5.43 -12.56
N VAL A 69 4.22 -6.61 -12.19
CA VAL A 69 4.53 -7.65 -13.17
C VAL A 69 3.25 -8.08 -13.90
N ALA A 70 3.33 -8.39 -15.18
CA ALA A 70 2.20 -8.92 -15.92
C ALA A 70 1.85 -10.35 -15.45
N ALA A 71 0.64 -10.82 -15.76
CA ALA A 71 0.09 -12.05 -15.17
C ALA A 71 0.63 -13.35 -15.79
N ASP A 72 1.25 -13.27 -16.96
CA ASP A 72 2.03 -14.31 -17.63
C ASP A 72 3.27 -14.66 -16.80
N ASP A 73 3.96 -13.63 -16.31
CA ASP A 73 5.17 -13.69 -15.49
C ASP A 73 4.89 -13.92 -14.00
N GLY A 74 5.95 -13.94 -13.17
CA GLY A 74 5.78 -14.10 -11.72
C GLY A 74 6.91 -13.56 -10.86
N LEU A 75 6.55 -13.17 -9.63
CA LEU A 75 7.45 -12.68 -8.59
C LEU A 75 8.10 -13.86 -7.86
N LEU A 76 9.42 -13.84 -7.64
CA LEU A 76 10.08 -14.78 -6.76
C LEU A 76 9.81 -14.42 -5.30
N VAL A 77 9.39 -15.39 -4.49
CA VAL A 77 8.94 -15.16 -3.11
C VAL A 77 9.36 -16.27 -2.15
N ILE A 78 9.45 -15.91 -0.87
CA ILE A 78 9.42 -16.84 0.27
C ILE A 78 8.44 -16.27 1.30
N ASP A 79 7.45 -17.07 1.66
CA ASP A 79 6.61 -16.85 2.84
C ASP A 79 7.48 -17.05 4.10
N ARG A 80 8.03 -15.94 4.62
CA ARG A 80 9.03 -15.96 5.70
C ARG A 80 8.36 -16.05 7.06
N ASN A 81 7.11 -15.61 7.19
CA ASN A 81 6.36 -15.62 8.45
C ASN A 81 5.47 -16.88 8.60
N SER A 82 5.34 -17.69 7.54
CA SER A 82 4.54 -18.91 7.45
C SER A 82 3.04 -18.69 7.66
N ASP A 83 2.52 -17.55 7.21
CA ASP A 83 1.08 -17.24 7.26
C ASP A 83 0.30 -17.73 6.02
N GLY A 84 1.00 -18.25 5.02
CA GLY A 84 0.43 -18.79 3.78
C GLY A 84 0.17 -17.73 2.71
N LEU A 85 0.50 -16.47 2.96
CA LEU A 85 0.31 -15.34 2.06
C LEU A 85 1.66 -14.66 1.80
N ILE A 86 1.73 -13.92 0.70
CA ILE A 86 2.80 -12.94 0.46
C ILE A 86 2.16 -11.57 0.59
N ASN A 87 2.51 -10.83 1.65
CA ASN A 87 1.76 -9.64 2.01
C ASN A 87 2.60 -8.37 2.19
N ASN A 88 3.92 -8.48 2.12
CA ASN A 88 4.85 -7.34 2.12
C ASN A 88 6.17 -7.65 1.40
N GLY A 89 6.97 -6.62 1.11
CA GLY A 89 8.22 -6.76 0.37
C GLY A 89 9.35 -7.45 1.11
N GLY A 90 9.22 -7.67 2.42
CA GLY A 90 10.10 -8.56 3.17
C GLY A 90 9.96 -10.03 2.78
N GLU A 91 8.91 -10.38 2.03
CA GLU A 91 8.63 -11.73 1.53
C GLU A 91 8.98 -11.91 0.04
N LEU A 92 9.12 -10.80 -0.67
CA LEU A 92 9.69 -10.76 -2.02
C LEU A 92 11.21 -10.91 -1.96
N PHE A 93 11.85 -11.12 -3.11
CA PHE A 93 13.30 -10.93 -3.26
C PHE A 93 13.55 -9.53 -3.81
N GLY A 94 14.09 -8.64 -2.99
CA GLY A 94 14.32 -7.24 -3.34
C GLY A 94 15.07 -6.50 -2.24
N ASP A 95 15.18 -5.18 -2.37
CA ASP A 95 15.88 -4.30 -1.41
C ASP A 95 15.27 -4.31 0.02
N SER A 96 14.03 -4.75 0.15
CA SER A 96 13.33 -4.89 1.43
C SER A 96 13.52 -6.26 2.08
N THR A 97 14.27 -7.16 1.44
CA THR A 97 14.71 -8.42 2.06
C THR A 97 15.80 -8.16 3.10
N VAL A 98 15.60 -8.66 4.32
CA VAL A 98 16.63 -8.67 5.35
C VAL A 98 17.56 -9.86 5.16
N LEU A 99 18.85 -9.58 4.98
CA LEU A 99 19.93 -10.57 4.85
C LEU A 99 20.29 -11.21 6.20
N LYS A 100 21.09 -12.28 6.18
CA LYS A 100 21.51 -12.99 7.41
C LYS A 100 22.29 -12.12 8.40
N ASP A 101 22.96 -11.08 7.92
CA ASP A 101 23.70 -10.13 8.76
C ASP A 101 22.80 -9.04 9.41
N GLY A 102 21.50 -9.05 9.07
CA GLY A 102 20.50 -8.10 9.57
C GLY A 102 20.40 -6.81 8.77
N SER A 103 21.21 -6.62 7.73
CA SER A 103 21.07 -5.52 6.78
C SER A 103 20.02 -5.82 5.72
N ASN A 104 19.55 -4.78 5.04
CA ASN A 104 18.70 -4.94 3.86
C ASN A 104 19.55 -5.25 2.63
N ALA A 105 19.02 -6.09 1.74
CA ALA A 105 19.67 -6.41 0.47
C ALA A 105 19.86 -5.15 -0.38
N ALA A 106 20.90 -5.13 -1.22
CA ALA A 106 21.12 -4.04 -2.15
C ALA A 106 20.10 -4.04 -3.31
N HIS A 107 19.62 -5.22 -3.70
CA HIS A 107 18.65 -5.50 -4.77
C HIS A 107 18.26 -7.00 -4.68
N GLY A 108 17.32 -7.47 -5.51
CA GLY A 108 16.77 -8.83 -5.52
C GLY A 108 17.78 -9.94 -5.78
N TYR A 109 18.75 -9.75 -6.69
CA TYR A 109 19.85 -10.73 -6.86
C TYR A 109 20.76 -10.87 -5.62
N ALA A 110 20.99 -9.78 -4.88
CA ALA A 110 21.76 -9.84 -3.64
C ALA A 110 20.98 -10.61 -2.55
N ALA A 111 19.65 -10.46 -2.53
CA ALA A 111 18.78 -11.28 -1.70
C ALA A 111 18.80 -12.76 -2.12
N LEU A 112 18.81 -13.06 -3.43
CA LEU A 112 18.85 -14.43 -3.95
C LEU A 112 20.15 -15.15 -3.58
N ALA A 113 21.28 -14.45 -3.57
CA ALA A 113 22.57 -15.01 -3.20
C ALA A 113 22.60 -15.59 -1.76
N GLU A 114 21.72 -15.13 -0.86
CA GLU A 114 21.59 -15.73 0.48
C GLU A 114 21.00 -17.15 0.45
N SER A 115 20.30 -17.51 -0.62
CA SER A 115 19.75 -18.84 -0.85
C SER A 115 20.73 -19.80 -1.52
N ASP A 116 21.86 -19.32 -2.06
CA ASP A 116 22.97 -20.14 -2.57
C ASP A 116 23.86 -20.56 -1.38
N THR A 117 23.48 -21.65 -0.73
CA THR A 117 24.08 -22.12 0.53
C THR A 117 25.37 -22.89 0.33
N ASN A 118 25.61 -23.40 -0.88
CA ASN A 118 26.85 -24.08 -1.24
C ASN A 118 27.84 -23.16 -1.99
N SER A 119 27.41 -21.94 -2.35
CA SER A 119 28.18 -20.91 -3.05
C SER A 119 28.68 -21.34 -4.42
N ASP A 120 27.90 -22.13 -5.16
CA ASP A 120 28.23 -22.60 -6.51
C ASP A 120 27.76 -21.65 -7.63
N GLY A 121 27.08 -20.57 -7.27
CA GLY A 121 26.56 -19.56 -8.19
C GLY A 121 25.13 -19.86 -8.66
N LYS A 122 24.48 -20.88 -8.11
CA LYS A 122 23.11 -21.25 -8.41
C LYS A 122 22.34 -21.49 -7.13
N VAL A 123 21.03 -21.28 -7.22
CA VAL A 123 20.08 -21.68 -6.19
C VAL A 123 19.29 -22.85 -6.77
N ASP A 124 19.57 -24.06 -6.27
CA ASP A 124 18.98 -25.30 -6.76
C ASP A 124 18.65 -26.30 -5.63
N ALA A 125 18.24 -27.53 -5.97
CA ALA A 125 17.84 -28.55 -5.01
C ALA A 125 18.97 -29.00 -4.04
N GLN A 126 20.22 -28.60 -4.27
CA GLN A 126 21.34 -28.82 -3.36
C GLN A 126 21.38 -27.78 -2.23
N ASP A 127 20.59 -26.71 -2.32
CA ASP A 127 20.54 -25.64 -1.34
C ASP A 127 19.49 -25.85 -0.25
N ALA A 128 19.88 -25.49 0.97
CA ALA A 128 18.98 -25.55 2.10
C ALA A 128 17.86 -24.49 1.96
N GLY A 129 16.61 -24.93 1.91
CA GLY A 129 15.45 -24.05 1.79
C GLY A 129 15.01 -23.75 0.36
N PHE A 130 15.62 -24.39 -0.65
CA PHE A 130 15.15 -24.31 -2.04
C PHE A 130 13.67 -24.68 -2.19
N ASP A 131 13.19 -25.64 -1.40
CA ASP A 131 11.80 -26.10 -1.35
C ASP A 131 10.81 -25.04 -0.81
N LYS A 132 11.33 -23.97 -0.18
CA LYS A 132 10.52 -22.84 0.32
C LYS A 132 10.31 -21.77 -0.74
N LEU A 133 11.14 -21.75 -1.79
CA LEU A 133 10.98 -20.81 -2.88
C LEU A 133 9.69 -21.10 -3.63
N LYS A 134 8.96 -20.03 -3.90
CA LYS A 134 7.74 -20.06 -4.71
C LYS A 134 7.81 -18.94 -5.74
N VAL A 135 6.92 -19.03 -6.72
CA VAL A 135 6.61 -17.96 -7.65
C VAL A 135 5.18 -17.52 -7.40
N TRP A 136 4.98 -16.23 -7.19
CA TRP A 136 3.66 -15.61 -7.11
C TRP A 136 3.29 -15.06 -8.48
N ARG A 137 2.26 -15.65 -9.10
CA ARG A 137 1.61 -15.11 -10.28
C ARG A 137 0.29 -14.48 -9.86
N ASP A 138 0.29 -13.17 -9.75
CA ASP A 138 -0.92 -12.40 -9.46
C ASP A 138 -1.79 -12.34 -10.73
N LEU A 139 -2.76 -13.26 -10.83
CA LEU A 139 -3.51 -13.46 -12.07
C LEU A 139 -4.58 -12.39 -12.26
N ASN A 140 -5.06 -11.80 -11.18
CA ASN A 140 -6.09 -10.77 -11.19
C ASN A 140 -5.51 -9.34 -11.07
N GLN A 141 -4.21 -9.21 -10.79
CA GLN A 141 -3.41 -7.98 -10.75
C GLN A 141 -3.87 -7.02 -9.64
N ASP A 142 -4.29 -7.55 -8.49
CA ASP A 142 -4.76 -6.76 -7.35
C ASP A 142 -3.71 -6.54 -6.25
N GLY A 143 -2.53 -7.18 -6.37
CA GLY A 143 -1.45 -7.07 -5.39
C GLY A 143 -1.74 -7.80 -4.09
N VAL A 144 -2.68 -8.75 -4.06
CA VAL A 144 -3.00 -9.56 -2.88
C VAL A 144 -2.77 -11.02 -3.19
N SER A 145 -1.78 -11.64 -2.55
CA SER A 145 -1.53 -13.07 -2.76
C SER A 145 -2.72 -13.93 -2.33
N GLN A 146 -3.16 -14.84 -3.20
CA GLN A 146 -4.34 -15.68 -2.99
C GLN A 146 -4.06 -17.18 -3.21
N GLU A 147 -4.99 -18.03 -2.76
CA GLU A 147 -4.95 -19.45 -3.06
C GLU A 147 -5.04 -19.68 -4.58
N GLY A 148 -4.12 -20.49 -5.12
CA GLY A 148 -4.03 -20.75 -6.56
C GLY A 148 -3.10 -19.80 -7.34
N GLU A 149 -2.51 -18.80 -6.69
CA GLU A 149 -1.55 -17.87 -7.30
C GLU A 149 -0.09 -18.15 -6.91
N LEU A 150 0.12 -18.96 -5.87
CA LEU A 150 1.44 -19.36 -5.41
C LEU A 150 1.79 -20.74 -5.96
N PHE A 151 2.86 -20.79 -6.75
CA PHE A 151 3.36 -22.01 -7.38
C PHE A 151 4.73 -22.35 -6.83
N THR A 152 4.98 -23.64 -6.61
CA THR A 152 6.33 -24.15 -6.36
C THR A 152 7.17 -24.05 -7.63
N LEU A 153 8.50 -23.97 -7.48
CA LEU A 153 9.42 -23.96 -8.62
C LEU A 153 9.24 -25.20 -9.52
N ALA A 154 8.99 -26.37 -8.90
CA ALA A 154 8.76 -27.61 -9.63
C ALA A 154 7.47 -27.59 -10.48
N GLU A 155 6.38 -26.98 -9.99
CA GLU A 155 5.13 -26.83 -10.76
C GLU A 155 5.31 -25.98 -12.02
N LEU A 156 6.26 -25.05 -12.00
CA LEU A 156 6.61 -24.19 -13.14
C LEU A 156 7.81 -24.70 -13.95
N ASN A 157 8.25 -25.94 -13.71
CA ASN A 157 9.42 -26.56 -14.36
C ASN A 157 10.72 -25.76 -14.18
N ILE A 158 10.89 -25.03 -13.09
CA ILE A 158 12.11 -24.30 -12.75
C ILE A 158 13.05 -25.27 -12.01
N GLN A 159 14.28 -25.43 -12.52
CA GLN A 159 15.28 -26.33 -11.95
C GLN A 159 16.32 -25.59 -11.10
N SER A 160 16.81 -24.44 -11.57
CA SER A 160 17.81 -23.65 -10.86
C SER A 160 17.69 -22.17 -11.22
N LEU A 161 17.99 -21.29 -10.27
CA LEU A 161 18.07 -19.84 -10.48
C LEU A 161 19.55 -19.44 -10.46
N ASP A 162 20.04 -18.70 -11.46
CA ASP A 162 21.43 -18.23 -11.45
C ASP A 162 21.54 -16.95 -10.61
N VAL A 163 22.53 -16.87 -9.71
CA VAL A 163 22.74 -15.66 -8.88
C VAL A 163 23.44 -14.54 -9.64
N ALA A 164 24.02 -14.86 -10.80
CA ALA A 164 24.73 -13.91 -11.64
C ALA A 164 23.76 -13.03 -12.44
N TYR A 165 24.09 -11.75 -12.55
CA TYR A 165 23.28 -10.77 -13.25
C TYR A 165 24.13 -9.72 -13.99
N GLN A 166 23.47 -8.90 -14.79
CA GLN A 166 24.01 -7.72 -15.48
C GLN A 166 23.10 -6.52 -15.24
N ASP A 167 23.67 -5.35 -14.96
CA ASP A 167 22.92 -4.09 -14.94
C ASP A 167 22.52 -3.69 -16.37
N VAL A 168 21.23 -3.51 -16.62
CA VAL A 168 20.68 -3.20 -17.95
C VAL A 168 19.90 -1.89 -17.99
N ASN A 169 19.22 -1.51 -16.90
CA ASN A 169 18.45 -0.26 -16.78
C ASN A 169 17.48 -0.01 -17.97
N THR A 170 16.75 -1.04 -18.38
CA THR A 170 15.84 -1.01 -19.53
C THR A 170 14.46 -0.52 -19.10
N ARG A 171 13.94 0.54 -19.73
CA ARG A 171 12.56 0.99 -19.46
C ARG A 171 11.54 0.02 -20.05
N LEU A 172 10.62 -0.45 -19.21
CA LEU A 172 9.51 -1.33 -19.62
C LEU A 172 8.21 -0.56 -19.92
N GLY A 173 8.21 0.76 -19.66
CA GLY A 173 7.04 1.62 -19.86
C GLY A 173 6.28 1.87 -18.56
N ASN A 174 5.33 2.82 -18.58
CA ASN A 174 4.49 3.19 -17.44
C ASN A 174 5.23 3.52 -16.11
N GLY A 175 6.52 3.88 -16.19
CA GLY A 175 7.36 4.17 -15.03
C GLY A 175 8.13 2.96 -14.48
N ASN A 176 7.94 1.77 -15.05
CA ASN A 176 8.65 0.55 -14.66
C ASN A 176 9.99 0.41 -15.42
N THR A 177 11.00 -0.15 -14.76
CA THR A 177 12.34 -0.38 -15.33
C THR A 177 12.86 -1.75 -14.92
N LEU A 178 13.43 -2.51 -15.85
CA LEU A 178 14.28 -3.66 -15.56
C LEU A 178 15.68 -3.15 -15.20
N ALA A 179 16.05 -3.21 -13.92
CA ALA A 179 17.34 -2.73 -13.41
C ALA A 179 18.46 -3.71 -13.73
N GLN A 180 18.34 -4.93 -13.21
CA GLN A 180 19.26 -6.02 -13.47
C GLN A 180 18.59 -7.18 -14.19
N LYS A 181 19.37 -7.90 -14.96
CA LYS A 181 18.95 -9.08 -15.70
C LYS A 181 19.90 -10.26 -15.47
N GLY A 182 19.35 -11.44 -15.27
CA GLY A 182 20.05 -12.72 -15.20
C GLY A 182 19.22 -13.81 -15.85
N SER A 183 19.36 -15.04 -15.36
CA SER A 183 18.71 -16.20 -15.95
C SER A 183 18.35 -17.28 -14.95
N TYR A 184 17.42 -18.13 -15.36
CA TYR A 184 17.15 -19.40 -14.69
C TYR A 184 17.14 -20.54 -15.71
N THR A 185 17.33 -21.77 -15.22
CA THR A 185 17.29 -22.99 -16.04
C THR A 185 16.05 -23.80 -15.70
N THR A 186 15.33 -24.23 -16.73
CA THR A 186 14.16 -25.10 -16.61
C THR A 186 14.58 -26.56 -16.47
N ALA A 187 13.68 -27.43 -16.00
CA ALA A 187 13.89 -28.88 -15.92
C ALA A 187 14.16 -29.54 -17.29
N ASN A 188 13.79 -28.88 -18.39
CA ASN A 188 14.07 -29.32 -19.76
C ASN A 188 15.43 -28.85 -20.28
N GLY A 189 16.17 -28.07 -19.49
CA GLY A 189 17.48 -27.51 -19.86
C GLY A 189 17.42 -26.21 -20.66
N GLU A 190 16.24 -25.62 -20.85
CA GLU A 190 16.10 -24.29 -21.45
C GLU A 190 16.50 -23.21 -20.46
N THR A 191 17.24 -22.21 -20.92
CA THR A 191 17.55 -20.99 -20.17
C THR A 191 16.50 -19.93 -20.46
N ARG A 192 15.97 -19.29 -19.41
CA ARG A 192 14.96 -18.23 -19.48
C ARG A 192 15.38 -16.99 -18.72
N GLU A 193 14.74 -15.87 -19.04
CA GLU A 193 15.04 -14.58 -18.42
C GLU A 193 14.50 -14.50 -16.99
N MET A 194 15.24 -13.84 -16.12
CA MET A 194 14.74 -13.33 -14.86
C MET A 194 15.39 -11.98 -14.59
N GLY A 195 14.77 -11.16 -13.76
CA GLY A 195 15.16 -9.78 -13.68
C GLY A 195 14.70 -9.09 -12.41
N ASP A 196 15.40 -8.03 -12.07
CA ASP A 196 15.10 -7.16 -10.95
C ASP A 196 14.37 -5.92 -11.48
N LEU A 197 13.16 -5.69 -11.00
CA LEU A 197 12.30 -4.63 -11.50
C LEU A 197 12.24 -3.44 -10.57
N LEU A 198 12.54 -2.24 -11.05
CA LEU A 198 12.18 -0.98 -10.42
C LEU A 198 10.72 -0.64 -10.78
N LEU A 199 9.77 -0.90 -9.88
CA LEU A 199 8.34 -0.66 -10.15
C LEU A 199 7.92 0.80 -9.88
N ALA A 200 7.01 1.31 -10.71
CA ALA A 200 6.40 2.63 -10.49
C ALA A 200 5.59 2.65 -9.20
N ALA A 201 5.51 3.80 -8.50
CA ALA A 201 4.69 3.93 -7.30
C ALA A 201 3.84 5.22 -7.36
N ASP A 202 2.56 5.08 -7.03
CA ASP A 202 1.62 6.19 -6.83
C ASP A 202 1.29 6.33 -5.34
N HIS A 203 2.08 7.14 -4.67
CA HIS A 203 1.97 7.39 -3.23
C HIS A 203 0.70 8.17 -2.81
N LEU A 204 -0.17 8.59 -3.75
CA LEU A 204 -1.47 9.14 -3.40
C LEU A 204 -2.49 8.04 -3.13
N HIS A 205 -2.42 6.95 -3.90
CA HIS A 205 -3.35 5.83 -3.79
C HIS A 205 -2.77 4.73 -2.91
N SER A 206 -3.14 4.75 -1.64
CA SER A 206 -2.66 3.77 -0.67
C SER A 206 -3.75 3.33 0.31
N ARG A 207 -3.50 2.19 0.96
CA ARG A 207 -4.31 1.64 2.06
C ARG A 207 -3.38 1.06 3.11
N TYR A 208 -3.73 1.23 4.37
CA TYR A 208 -3.03 0.51 5.42
C TYR A 208 -3.33 -0.98 5.32
N ALA A 209 -2.29 -1.81 5.44
CA ALA A 209 -2.42 -3.26 5.39
C ALA A 209 -3.25 -3.78 6.59
N GLU A 210 -3.05 -3.17 7.76
CA GLU A 210 -3.82 -3.46 8.96
C GLU A 210 -5.14 -2.68 8.98
N SER A 211 -6.25 -3.40 9.02
CA SER A 211 -7.58 -2.84 9.25
C SER A 211 -7.79 -2.50 10.73
N VAL A 212 -8.33 -1.31 11.01
CA VAL A 212 -8.76 -0.95 12.36
C VAL A 212 -10.23 -1.32 12.54
N GLN A 213 -10.53 -2.20 13.51
CA GLN A 213 -11.92 -2.51 13.84
C GLN A 213 -12.59 -1.31 14.52
N LEU A 214 -13.67 -0.83 13.91
CA LEU A 214 -14.46 0.28 14.43
C LEU A 214 -15.69 -0.23 15.17
N THR A 215 -16.07 0.44 16.27
CA THR A 215 -17.36 0.20 16.92
C THR A 215 -18.52 0.72 16.05
N GLU A 216 -19.75 0.27 16.33
CA GLU A 216 -20.94 0.78 15.62
C GLU A 216 -21.03 2.31 15.71
N GLU A 217 -20.71 2.91 16.86
CA GLU A 217 -20.71 4.35 17.05
C GLU A 217 -19.65 5.05 16.18
N GLN A 218 -18.45 4.48 16.09
CA GLN A 218 -17.36 5.02 15.26
C GLN A 218 -17.68 4.92 13.76
N MET A 219 -18.41 3.88 13.34
CA MET A 219 -18.88 3.76 11.96
C MET A 219 -19.92 4.83 11.59
N GLN A 220 -20.72 5.28 12.55
CA GLN A 220 -21.71 6.37 12.36
C GLN A 220 -21.06 7.76 12.32
N ALA A 221 -19.82 7.89 12.78
CA ALA A 221 -19.10 9.15 12.80
C ALA A 221 -18.85 9.70 11.38
N ALA A 222 -18.66 11.01 11.22
CA ALA A 222 -18.22 11.57 9.93
C ALA A 222 -16.84 11.00 9.53
N ASN A 223 -16.69 10.52 8.29
CA ASN A 223 -15.38 10.08 7.77
C ASN A 223 -14.85 11.05 6.73
N VAL A 224 -13.53 11.13 6.66
CA VAL A 224 -12.81 11.65 5.51
C VAL A 224 -11.81 10.56 5.15
N GLN A 225 -11.82 10.13 3.88
CA GLN A 225 -10.86 9.14 3.41
C GLN A 225 -9.45 9.73 3.46
N GLY A 226 -8.54 8.91 3.95
CA GLY A 226 -7.11 9.20 3.94
C GLY A 226 -6.54 9.14 2.52
N ILE A 227 -5.42 9.84 2.33
CA ILE A 227 -4.64 9.82 1.08
C ILE A 227 -3.17 9.64 1.42
N GLY A 228 -2.46 8.83 0.63
CA GLY A 228 -1.07 8.48 0.90
C GLY A 228 -0.85 7.93 2.30
N ARG A 229 0.05 8.55 3.06
CA ARG A 229 0.39 8.10 4.43
C ARG A 229 -0.60 8.56 5.50
N LEU A 230 -1.76 9.10 5.11
CA LEU A 230 -2.80 9.53 6.05
C LEU A 230 -3.85 8.44 6.18
N ARG A 231 -4.12 7.96 7.41
CA ARG A 231 -5.26 7.07 7.70
C ARG A 231 -6.59 7.76 7.50
N ASP A 232 -7.62 6.97 7.22
CA ASP A 232 -9.02 7.41 7.29
C ASP A 232 -9.33 8.03 8.66
N LEU A 233 -10.12 9.11 8.67
CA LEU A 233 -10.39 9.87 9.90
C LEU A 233 -10.99 8.99 11.01
N ARG A 234 -11.90 8.07 10.67
CA ARG A 234 -12.49 7.14 11.63
C ARG A 234 -11.45 6.19 12.23
N GLU A 235 -10.57 5.63 11.41
CA GLU A 235 -9.51 4.74 11.88
C GLU A 235 -8.50 5.48 12.75
N ALA A 236 -8.07 6.67 12.32
CA ALA A 236 -7.17 7.52 13.09
C ALA A 236 -7.79 7.90 14.45
N ALA A 237 -9.09 8.19 14.49
CA ALA A 237 -9.81 8.49 15.72
C ALA A 237 -9.93 7.27 16.64
N ALA A 238 -10.14 6.08 16.09
CA ALA A 238 -10.16 4.85 16.88
C ALA A 238 -8.80 4.55 17.54
N LEU A 239 -7.70 4.89 16.87
CA LEU A 239 -6.33 4.74 17.39
C LEU A 239 -5.89 5.89 18.31
N SER A 240 -6.60 7.03 18.31
CA SER A 240 -6.21 8.23 19.05
C SER A 240 -7.37 8.80 19.88
N PRO A 241 -7.37 8.61 21.22
CA PRO A 241 -8.42 9.13 22.10
C PRO A 241 -8.64 10.64 21.95
N LYS A 242 -7.57 11.41 21.75
CA LYS A 242 -7.64 12.86 21.56
C LYS A 242 -8.34 13.24 20.26
N LEU A 243 -8.11 12.48 19.18
CA LEU A 243 -8.79 12.73 17.91
C LEU A 243 -10.26 12.30 17.97
N ALA A 244 -10.57 11.20 18.67
CA ALA A 244 -11.94 10.78 18.92
C ALA A 244 -12.76 11.87 19.64
N GLU A 245 -12.19 12.53 20.65
CA GLU A 245 -12.85 13.66 21.35
C GLU A 245 -13.17 14.82 20.40
N ILE A 246 -12.23 15.19 19.52
CA ILE A 246 -12.42 16.27 18.54
C ILE A 246 -13.52 15.90 17.53
N GLN A 247 -13.54 14.66 17.06
CA GLN A 247 -14.54 14.18 16.10
C GLN A 247 -15.95 14.18 16.72
N LEU A 248 -16.08 13.77 17.99
CA LEU A 248 -17.33 13.83 18.75
C LEU A 248 -17.81 15.28 18.94
N PHE A 249 -16.89 16.20 19.28
CA PHE A 249 -17.23 17.61 19.43
C PHE A 249 -17.75 18.23 18.13
N SER A 250 -17.13 17.92 16.99
CA SER A 250 -17.58 18.38 15.67
C SER A 250 -18.98 17.87 15.33
N GLN A 251 -19.27 16.59 15.61
CA GLN A 251 -20.60 16.02 15.41
C GLN A 251 -21.66 16.68 16.30
N ALA A 252 -21.34 16.90 17.58
CA ALA A 252 -22.23 17.59 18.50
C ALA A 252 -22.54 19.01 18.02
N PHE A 253 -21.54 19.74 17.53
CA PHE A 253 -21.73 21.08 16.96
C PHE A 253 -22.66 21.05 15.74
N LEU A 254 -22.46 20.12 14.80
CA LEU A 254 -23.31 19.98 13.62
C LEU A 254 -24.76 19.64 14.01
N GLN A 255 -24.96 18.75 14.97
CA GLN A 255 -26.30 18.39 15.47
C GLN A 255 -27.01 19.57 16.14
N ILE A 256 -26.30 20.33 16.97
CA ILE A 256 -26.83 21.55 17.60
C ILE A 256 -27.18 22.58 16.53
N PHE A 257 -26.30 22.81 15.56
CA PHE A 257 -26.54 23.74 14.45
C PHE A 257 -27.76 23.34 13.62
N LEU A 258 -27.89 22.05 13.27
CA LEU A 258 -29.06 21.51 12.56
C LEU A 258 -30.35 21.62 13.39
N GLN A 259 -30.30 21.39 14.70
CA GLN A 259 -31.45 21.59 15.59
C GLN A 259 -31.86 23.07 15.64
N ILE A 260 -30.91 23.99 15.72
CA ILE A 260 -31.16 25.43 15.68
C ILE A 260 -31.79 25.81 14.34
N LEU A 261 -31.23 25.36 13.21
CA LEU A 261 -31.79 25.60 11.87
C LEU A 261 -33.22 25.06 11.75
N LYS A 262 -33.51 23.85 12.26
CA LYS A 262 -34.87 23.28 12.27
C LYS A 262 -35.86 24.14 13.08
N LYS A 263 -35.44 24.72 14.22
CA LYS A 263 -36.26 25.62 15.03
C LYS A 263 -36.47 27.01 14.39
N ILE A 264 -35.45 27.53 13.70
CA ILE A 264 -35.49 28.87 13.08
C ILE A 264 -36.23 28.84 11.73
N ARG A 265 -36.13 27.77 10.94
CA ARG A 265 -36.78 27.60 9.63
C ARG A 265 -38.27 28.01 9.61
N PRO A 266 -39.14 27.55 10.53
CA PRO A 266 -40.55 27.98 10.55
C PRO A 266 -40.75 29.44 10.99
N LEU A 267 -39.83 30.01 11.77
CA LEU A 267 -39.87 31.43 12.18
C LEU A 267 -39.51 32.36 11.02
N VAL A 268 -38.51 32.00 10.22
CA VAL A 268 -38.13 32.73 9.00
C VAL A 268 -39.21 32.59 7.93
N GLY A 269 -39.82 31.41 7.77
CA GLY A 269 -40.97 31.21 6.88
C GLY A 269 -42.19 32.07 7.28
N LYS A 270 -42.47 32.18 8.58
CA LYS A 270 -43.51 33.08 9.11
C LYS A 270 -43.16 34.56 8.96
N ALA A 271 -41.90 34.95 9.15
CA ALA A 271 -41.44 36.32 8.95
C ALA A 271 -41.54 36.75 7.47
N MET A 272 -41.18 35.87 6.53
CA MET A 272 -41.33 36.08 5.08
C MET A 272 -42.79 36.18 4.63
N LEU A 273 -43.71 35.42 5.25
CA LEU A 273 -45.16 35.55 5.01
C LEU A 273 -45.71 36.87 5.57
N SER A 274 -45.26 37.28 6.77
CA SER A 274 -45.61 38.56 7.40
C SER A 274 -45.08 39.78 6.62
N GLU A 275 -43.90 39.70 6.00
CA GLU A 275 -43.37 40.79 5.16
C GLU A 275 -44.04 40.88 3.78
N LYS A 276 -44.49 39.76 3.19
CA LYS A 276 -45.33 39.78 1.99
C LYS A 276 -46.66 40.53 2.21
N GLU A 277 -47.22 40.44 3.41
CA GLU A 277 -48.43 41.20 3.79
C GLU A 277 -48.15 42.71 4.04
N LYS A 278 -46.88 43.11 4.22
CA LYS A 278 -46.46 44.51 4.45
C LYS A 278 -45.78 45.19 3.26
N GLY A 279 -45.77 44.56 2.08
CA GLY A 279 -45.44 45.23 0.82
C GLY A 279 -43.95 45.52 0.57
N PHE A 280 -43.01 44.90 1.28
CA PHE A 280 -41.58 45.06 1.01
C PHE A 280 -41.00 43.82 0.29
N ARG A 281 -40.64 43.96 -0.99
CA ARG A 281 -39.90 42.92 -1.73
C ARG A 281 -38.41 43.07 -1.45
N ARG A 282 -37.80 42.10 -0.77
CA ARG A 282 -36.37 41.78 -0.96
C ARG A 282 -36.19 40.27 -1.15
N TYR A 283 -35.64 39.93 -2.30
CA TYR A 283 -35.22 38.58 -2.63
C TYR A 283 -33.85 38.33 -2.00
N PHE A 284 -33.76 37.32 -1.14
CA PHE A 284 -32.50 36.62 -0.89
C PHE A 284 -32.77 35.14 -1.13
N TYR A 285 -32.48 34.70 -2.36
CA TYR A 285 -32.27 33.30 -2.66
C TYR A 285 -30.85 32.94 -2.20
N LEU A 286 -30.73 31.98 -1.30
CA LEU A 286 -29.53 31.17 -1.18
C LEU A 286 -29.95 29.74 -1.54
N PRO A 287 -29.70 29.28 -2.77
CA PRO A 287 -29.84 27.88 -3.11
C PRO A 287 -28.60 27.15 -2.60
N ILE A 288 -28.79 26.00 -1.95
CA ILE A 288 -27.75 24.99 -1.83
C ILE A 288 -28.46 23.64 -2.01
N GLU A 289 -28.19 23.01 -3.17
CA GLU A 289 -28.25 21.56 -3.38
C GLU A 289 -27.06 20.90 -2.66
#